data_AF-A0A9W8W7Z5-F1
#
_entry.id   AF-A0A9W8W7Z5-F1
#
_cell.length_a   1.000
_cell.length_b   1.000
_cell.length_c   1.000
_cell.angle_alpha   90.00
_cell.angle_beta   90.00
_cell.angle_gamma   90.00
#
_symmetry.space_group_name_H-M   'P 1'
#
loop_
_entity.id
_entity.type
_entity.pdbx_description
1 polymer ?
#
loop_
_entity_poly.entity_id
_entity_poly.type
_entity_poly.pdbx_seq_one_letter_code
_entity_poly.pdbx_strand_id
1 'polypeptide(L)'
;MGVTKPAIRRLARRGGVKRISGDIYDETRVVLKSFLTTVIKDCVIYVEYRNAKTVTIGDVIHSLRRIGRPIYGFDPDTAENKVKRRDARQPLRYR
;
A
#
# COMPACT_ATOMS: atom_id res chain seq x y z
N MET A 1 -3.12 21.09 0.01
CA MET A 1 -2.25 19.97 -0.44
C MET A 1 -2.81 18.65 0.05
N GLY A 2 -2.87 17.63 -0.81
CA GLY A 2 -3.66 16.39 -0.62
C GLY A 2 -3.39 15.60 0.67
N VAL A 3 -2.18 15.65 1.23
CA VAL A 3 -1.88 15.06 2.55
C VAL A 3 -2.02 16.12 3.65
N THR A 4 -3.05 15.98 4.48
CA THR A 4 -3.43 16.98 5.49
C THR A 4 -2.54 16.95 6.75
N LYS A 5 -2.41 18.08 7.45
CA LYS A 5 -1.66 18.16 8.72
C LYS A 5 -2.15 17.13 9.77
N PRO A 6 -3.48 16.90 9.95
CA PRO A 6 -3.97 15.85 10.85
C PRO A 6 -3.54 14.43 10.43
N ALA A 7 -3.46 14.13 9.14
CA ALA A 7 -3.00 12.81 8.67
C ALA A 7 -1.53 12.56 9.02
N ILE A 8 -0.66 13.54 8.78
CA ILE A 8 0.76 13.49 9.16
C ILE A 8 0.90 13.32 10.68
N ARG A 9 0.09 14.06 11.46
CA ARG A 9 0.06 13.90 12.92
C ARG A 9 -0.31 12.49 13.33
N ARG A 10 -1.35 11.88 12.74
CA ARG A 10 -1.73 10.49 13.05
C ARG A 10 -0.61 9.49 12.73
N LEU A 11 0.10 9.67 11.62
CA LEU A 11 1.27 8.85 11.28
C LEU A 11 2.38 9.01 12.32
N ALA A 12 2.78 10.24 12.64
CA ALA A 12 3.81 10.52 13.62
C ALA A 12 3.45 10.00 15.02
N ARG A 13 2.18 10.14 15.44
CA ARG A 13 1.70 9.57 16.71
C ARG A 13 1.77 8.05 16.73
N ARG A 14 1.40 7.37 15.64
CA ARG A 14 1.57 5.92 15.50
C ARG A 14 3.04 5.50 15.61
N GLY A 15 3.96 6.35 15.14
CA GLY A 15 5.41 6.18 15.31
C GLY A 15 5.96 6.59 16.68
N GLY A 16 5.12 6.92 17.68
CA GLY A 16 5.57 7.28 19.03
C GLY A 16 6.08 8.72 19.20
N VAL A 17 5.91 9.58 18.18
CA VAL A 17 6.40 10.96 18.23
C VAL A 17 5.57 11.78 19.24
N LYS A 18 6.21 12.43 20.22
CA LYS A 18 5.57 13.22 21.30
C LYS A 18 5.34 14.70 20.97
N ARG A 19 6.24 15.35 20.24
CA ARG A 19 6.13 16.75 19.75
C ARG A 19 6.57 16.79 18.29
N ILE A 20 5.95 17.65 17.48
CA ILE A 20 6.20 17.75 16.04
C ILE A 20 6.43 19.23 15.74
N SER A 21 7.55 19.56 15.09
CA SER A 21 7.84 20.92 14.62
C SER A 21 6.91 21.30 13.44
N GLY A 22 6.74 22.60 13.20
CA GLY A 22 5.96 23.13 12.07
C GLY A 22 6.51 22.67 10.71
N ASP A 23 7.83 22.70 10.53
CA ASP A 23 8.48 22.44 9.24
C ASP A 23 8.34 20.98 8.77
N ILE A 24 8.14 20.05 9.73
CA ILE A 24 7.96 18.63 9.46
C ILE A 24 6.74 18.37 8.57
N TYR A 25 5.70 19.22 8.61
CA TYR A 25 4.52 18.99 7.78
C TYR A 25 4.83 19.07 6.28
N ASP A 26 5.71 19.99 5.87
CA ASP A 26 6.06 20.16 4.46
C ASP A 26 7.17 19.20 4.05
N GLU A 27 8.17 18.99 4.90
CA GLU A 27 9.22 17.98 4.67
C GLU A 27 8.62 16.58 4.47
N THR A 28 7.65 16.19 5.30
CA THR A 28 6.99 14.89 5.18
C THR A 28 6.28 14.74 3.82
N ARG A 29 5.73 15.82 3.26
CA ARG A 29 5.08 15.76 1.94
C ARG A 29 6.09 15.52 0.82
N VAL A 30 7.27 16.15 0.91
CA VAL A 30 8.36 15.94 -0.05
C VAL A 30 8.83 14.50 -0.01
N VAL A 31 9.08 13.96 1.19
CA VAL A 31 9.50 12.56 1.38
C VAL A 31 8.45 11.58 0.86
N LEU A 32 7.17 11.78 1.17
CA LEU A 32 6.08 10.94 0.68
C LEU A 32 6.00 10.96 -0.86
N LYS A 33 6.12 12.13 -1.47
CA LYS A 33 6.12 12.27 -2.93
C LYS A 33 7.31 11.59 -3.58
N SER A 34 8.50 11.75 -3.01
CA SER A 34 9.74 11.11 -3.50
C SER A 34 9.64 9.58 -3.45
N PHE A 35 9.16 9.04 -2.33
CA PHE A 35 8.95 7.60 -2.17
C PHE A 35 7.95 7.05 -3.20
N LEU A 36 6.77 7.68 -3.34
CA LEU A 36 5.75 7.24 -4.29
C LEU A 36 6.22 7.36 -5.74
N THR A 37 6.98 8.41 -6.07
CA THR A 37 7.54 8.59 -7.42
C THR A 37 8.48 7.44 -7.78
N THR A 38 9.29 6.98 -6.83
CA THR A 38 10.20 5.85 -7.04
C THR A 38 9.43 4.55 -7.27
N VAL A 39 8.45 4.24 -6.40
CA VAL A 39 7.65 3.02 -6.52
C VAL A 39 6.81 3.01 -7.79
N ILE A 40 6.17 4.12 -8.16
CA ILE A 40 5.30 4.20 -9.34
C ILE A 40 6.10 4.07 -10.63
N LYS A 41 7.33 4.63 -10.70
CA LYS A 41 8.22 4.44 -11.86
C LYS A 41 8.48 2.95 -12.11
N ASP A 42 8.78 2.19 -11.07
CA ASP A 42 8.97 0.75 -11.17
C ASP A 42 7.69 0.03 -11.61
N CYS A 43 6.53 0.42 -11.05
CA CYS A 43 5.24 -0.15 -11.46
C CYS A 43 4.99 0.06 -12.96
N VAL A 44 5.29 1.25 -13.49
CA VAL A 44 5.11 1.57 -14.92
C VAL A 44 6.01 0.68 -15.79
N ILE A 45 7.26 0.44 -15.38
CA ILE A 45 8.17 -0.48 -16.10
C ILE A 45 7.56 -1.88 -16.22
N TYR A 46 6.99 -2.43 -15.15
CA TYR A 46 6.34 -3.75 -15.20
C TYR A 46 5.08 -3.77 -16.08
N VAL A 47 4.28 -2.70 -16.04
CA VAL A 47 3.09 -2.55 -16.87
C VAL A 47 3.42 -2.46 -18.36
N GLU A 48 4.47 -1.70 -18.70
CA GLU A 48 4.97 -1.58 -20.07
C GLU A 48 5.57 -2.91 -20.56
N TYR A 49 6.33 -3.61 -19.72
CA TYR A 49 6.90 -4.92 -20.05
C TYR A 49 5.84 -5.96 -20.44
N ARG A 50 4.67 -5.93 -19.78
CA ARG A 50 3.53 -6.81 -20.10
C ARG A 50 2.58 -6.24 -21.15
N ASN A 51 2.95 -5.15 -21.83
CA ASN A 51 2.19 -4.45 -22.87
C ASN A 51 0.74 -4.10 -22.47
N ALA A 52 0.57 -3.54 -21.27
CA ALA A 52 -0.75 -3.18 -20.73
C ALA A 52 -0.83 -1.69 -20.38
N LYS A 53 -2.06 -1.23 -20.10
CA LYS A 53 -2.33 0.18 -19.71
C LYS A 53 -2.76 0.34 -18.25
N THR A 54 -3.04 -0.75 -17.55
CA THR A 54 -3.62 -0.74 -16.20
C THR A 54 -2.58 -1.23 -15.20
N VAL A 55 -2.31 -0.49 -14.13
CA VAL A 55 -1.45 -1.00 -13.05
C VAL A 55 -2.21 -2.05 -12.24
N THR A 56 -1.62 -3.23 -12.04
CA THR A 56 -2.19 -4.31 -11.24
C THR A 56 -1.51 -4.42 -9.88
N ILE A 57 -2.11 -5.21 -8.98
CA ILE A 57 -1.54 -5.51 -7.66
C ILE A 57 -0.18 -6.18 -7.80
N GLY A 58 -0.02 -7.07 -8.79
CA GLY A 58 1.25 -7.74 -9.08
C GLY A 58 2.38 -6.74 -9.33
N ASP A 59 2.14 -5.72 -10.16
CA ASP A 59 3.15 -4.70 -10.49
C ASP A 59 3.65 -3.97 -9.23
N VAL A 60 2.74 -3.68 -8.30
CA VAL A 60 3.06 -3.03 -7.01
C VAL A 60 3.87 -3.97 -6.10
N ILE A 61 3.47 -5.24 -5.99
CA ILE A 61 4.17 -6.24 -5.17
C ILE A 61 5.62 -6.43 -5.67
N HIS A 62 5.81 -6.55 -6.99
CA HIS A 62 7.14 -6.71 -7.58
C HIS A 62 8.01 -5.47 -7.39
N SER A 63 7.44 -4.27 -7.56
CA SER A 63 8.13 -2.99 -7.33
C SER A 63 8.58 -2.85 -5.88
N LEU A 64 7.70 -3.16 -4.93
CA LEU A 64 8.00 -3.11 -3.50
C LEU A 64 9.02 -4.17 -3.07
N ARG A 65 8.99 -5.36 -3.67
CA ARG A 65 9.98 -6.42 -3.42
C ARG A 65 11.37 -6.03 -3.95
N ARG A 66 11.45 -5.36 -5.11
CA ARG A 66 12.71 -4.85 -5.69
C ARG A 66 13.43 -3.86 -4.76
N ILE A 67 12.71 -2.98 -4.08
CA ILE A 67 13.29 -2.02 -3.13
C ILE A 67 13.53 -2.60 -1.72
N GLY A 68 13.35 -3.92 -1.53
CA GLY A 68 13.54 -4.59 -0.25
C GLY A 68 12.44 -4.32 0.79
N ARG A 69 11.23 -3.89 0.36
CA ARG A 69 10.09 -3.59 1.25
C ARG A 69 8.83 -4.35 0.82
N PRO A 70 8.83 -5.70 0.82
CA PRO A 70 7.69 -6.48 0.38
C PRO A 70 6.45 -6.20 1.24
N ILE A 71 5.27 -6.20 0.62
CA ILE A 71 3.98 -6.09 1.29
C ILE A 71 3.22 -7.42 1.18
N TYR A 72 2.67 -7.89 2.30
CA TYR A 72 1.96 -9.18 2.36
C TYR A 72 0.44 -8.98 2.41
N GLY A 73 -0.28 -10.03 2.02
CA GLY A 73 -1.74 -10.08 2.13
C GLY A 73 -2.50 -9.48 0.94
N PHE A 74 -1.77 -9.14 -0.12
CA PHE A 74 -2.30 -8.68 -1.40
C PHE A 74 -2.10 -9.70 -2.53
N ASP A 75 -1.45 -10.84 -2.22
CA ASP A 75 -1.29 -11.93 -3.16
C ASP A 75 -2.64 -12.61 -3.46
N PRO A 76 -2.86 -13.14 -4.68
CA PRO A 76 -4.09 -13.84 -5.06
C PRO A 76 -4.51 -14.93 -4.07
N ASP A 77 -3.54 -15.72 -3.58
CA ASP A 77 -3.76 -16.78 -2.59
C ASP A 77 -4.37 -16.26 -1.29
N THR A 78 -4.07 -15.01 -0.91
CA THR A 78 -4.65 -14.40 0.30
C THR A 78 -6.14 -14.08 0.08
N ALA A 79 -6.53 -13.65 -1.11
CA ALA A 79 -7.92 -13.34 -1.43
C ALA A 79 -8.77 -14.62 -1.46
N GLU A 80 -8.28 -15.68 -2.09
CA GLU A 80 -8.96 -16.98 -2.14
C GLU A 80 -9.17 -17.58 -0.75
N ASN A 81 -8.15 -17.49 0.12
CA ASN A 81 -8.25 -17.97 1.50
C ASN A 81 -9.29 -17.21 2.33
N LYS A 82 -9.57 -15.93 2.04
CA LYS A 82 -10.68 -15.20 2.68
C LYS A 82 -12.04 -15.68 2.23
N VAL A 83 -12.21 -16.02 0.95
CA VAL A 83 -13.47 -16.57 0.41
C VAL A 83 -13.76 -17.93 1.03
N LYS A 84 -12.79 -18.85 1.01
CA LYS A 84 -12.91 -20.17 1.67
C LYS A 84 -13.28 -20.06 3.16
N ARG A 85 -12.66 -19.12 3.88
CA ARG A 85 -12.98 -18.86 5.30
C ARG A 85 -14.39 -18.28 5.53
N ARG A 86 -14.95 -17.55 4.56
CA ARG A 86 -16.34 -17.06 4.62
C ARG A 86 -17.33 -18.18 4.34
N ASP A 87 -17.07 -18.99 3.32
CA ASP A 87 -17.94 -20.11 2.94
C ASP A 87 -17.98 -21.18 4.03
N ALA A 88 -16.83 -21.48 4.66
CA ALA A 88 -16.76 -22.39 5.81
C ALA A 88 -17.53 -21.89 7.06
N ARG A 89 -17.89 -20.61 7.14
CA ARG A 89 -18.64 -20.02 8.26
C ARG A 89 -20.13 -19.90 8.01
N GLN A 90 -20.63 -20.30 6.83
CA GLN A 90 -22.08 -20.35 6.59
C GLN A 90 -22.65 -21.56 7.34
N PRO A 91 -23.53 -21.38 8.34
CA PRO A 91 -24.15 -22.52 9.01
C PRO A 91 -24.99 -23.29 7.97
N LEU A 92 -24.89 -24.62 7.99
CA LEU A 92 -25.71 -25.49 7.16
C LEU A 92 -27.17 -25.06 7.30
N ARG A 93 -27.74 -24.55 6.21
CA ARG A 93 -29.17 -24.29 6.13
C ARG A 93 -29.89 -25.63 6.18
N TYR A 94 -30.40 -25.99 7.36
CA TYR A 94 -31.25 -27.16 7.53
C TYR A 94 -32.54 -26.93 6.73
N ARG A 95 -32.87 -27.87 5.83
CA ARG A 95 -34.11 -27.88 5.06
C ARG A 95 -35.15 -28.73 5.78
#